data_AF-A0A7W1PFM7-F1
#
_entry.id   AF-A0A7W1PFM7-F1
#
_cell.length_a   1.000
_cell.length_b   1.000
_cell.length_c   1.000
_cell.angle_alpha   90.00
_cell.angle_beta   90.00
_cell.angle_gamma   90.00
#
_symmetry.space_group_name_H-M   'P 1'
#
loop_
_entity.id
_entity.type
_entity.pdbx_description
1 polymer ?
#
loop_
_entity_poly.entity_id
_entity_poly.type
_entity_poly.pdbx_seq_one_letter_code
_entity_poly.pdbx_strand_id
1 'polypeptide(L)' 'LRADLTARGLTWVCADGWAPDRSHREPGVAVVVDRATAQQIGRDCEQSAIYWYDRGTVWLVGALVEAPPERLPRD' A
#
# COMPACT_ATOMS: atom_id res chain seq x y z
N LEU A 1 4.70 10.70 -6.91
CA LEU A 1 4.51 9.24 -6.80
C LEU A 1 4.41 8.51 -8.14
N ARG A 2 3.31 8.59 -8.91
CA ARG A 2 3.12 7.78 -10.15
C ARG A 2 4.25 7.96 -11.19
N ALA A 3 4.61 9.22 -11.47
CA ALA A 3 5.74 9.52 -12.35
C ALA A 3 7.05 8.92 -11.83
N ASP A 4 7.27 8.99 -10.51
CA ASP A 4 8.47 8.44 -9.87
C ASP A 4 8.50 6.91 -9.95
N LEU A 5 7.37 6.23 -9.76
CA LEU A 5 7.26 4.78 -9.92
C LEU A 5 7.60 4.37 -11.36
N THR A 6 7.10 5.10 -12.35
CA THR A 6 7.43 4.88 -13.76
C THR A 6 8.92 5.16 -14.05
N ALA A 7 9.47 6.25 -13.53
CA ALA A 7 10.88 6.60 -13.70
C ALA A 7 11.83 5.56 -13.07
N ARG A 8 11.39 4.90 -11.99
CA ARG A 8 12.10 3.79 -11.34
C ARG A 8 11.92 2.44 -12.05
N GLY A 9 11.13 2.38 -13.13
CA GLY A 9 10.84 1.14 -13.86
C GLY A 9 10.00 0.13 -13.06
N LEU A 10 9.29 0.59 -12.02
CA LEU A 10 8.45 -0.29 -11.20
C LEU A 10 7.14 -0.59 -11.92
N THR A 11 6.66 -1.82 -11.79
CA THR A 11 5.31 -2.19 -12.26
C THR A 11 4.28 -1.72 -11.23
N TRP A 12 3.32 -0.91 -11.67
CA TRP A 12 2.28 -0.37 -10.81
C TRP A 12 0.95 -0.20 -11.56
N VAL A 13 -0.14 -0.16 -10.80
CA VAL A 13 -1.50 0.14 -11.30
C VAL A 13 -2.19 1.14 -10.38
N CYS A 14 -3.16 1.88 -10.92
CA CYS A 14 -4.07 2.67 -10.08
C CYS A 14 -4.90 1.73 -9.19
N ALA A 15 -4.97 2.04 -7.91
CA ALA A 15 -5.74 1.27 -6.93
C ALA A 15 -6.42 2.25 -5.97
N ASP A 16 -7.33 3.05 -6.52
CA ASP A 16 -8.07 4.02 -5.70
C ASP A 16 -9.06 3.28 -4.79
N GLY A 17 -9.06 3.67 -3.52
CA GLY A 17 -10.08 3.26 -2.56
C GLY A 17 -11.37 4.03 -2.78
N TRP A 18 -12.50 3.38 -2.57
CA TRP A 18 -13.81 4.02 -2.54
C TRP A 18 -14.55 3.62 -1.28
N ALA A 19 -15.22 4.59 -0.67
CA ALA A 19 -16.22 4.29 0.35
C ALA A 19 -17.30 3.34 -0.24
N PRO A 20 -17.88 2.42 0.55
CA PRO A 20 -18.91 1.50 0.05
C PRO A 20 -20.11 2.19 -0.62
N ASP A 21 -20.45 3.40 -0.16
CA ASP A 21 -21.52 4.24 -0.70
C ASP A 21 -21.06 5.19 -1.84
N ARG A 22 -19.78 5.12 -2.22
CA ARG A 22 -19.10 5.96 -3.21
C ARG A 22 -19.07 7.46 -2.89
N SER A 23 -19.34 7.86 -1.65
CA SER A 23 -19.29 9.27 -1.22
C SER A 23 -17.86 9.83 -1.23
N HIS A 24 -16.86 8.97 -1.06
CA HIS A 24 -15.46 9.34 -0.98
C HIS A 24 -14.59 8.43 -1.84
N ARG A 25 -13.62 9.05 -2.53
CA ARG A 25 -12.54 8.38 -3.27
C ARG A 25 -11.22 8.76 -2.62
N GLU A 26 -10.44 7.75 -2.27
CA GLU A 26 -9.07 7.91 -1.81
C GLU A 26 -8.11 7.49 -2.93
N PRO A 27 -7.33 8.41 -3.51
CA PRO A 27 -6.40 8.08 -4.58
C PRO A 27 -5.31 7.10 -4.10
N GLY A 28 -5.05 6.05 -4.87
CA GLY A 28 -4.10 5.01 -4.47
C GLY A 28 -3.38 4.35 -5.65
N VAL A 29 -2.35 3.58 -5.32
CA VAL A 29 -1.57 2.77 -6.27
C VAL A 29 -1.24 1.42 -5.64
N ALA A 30 -1.21 0.37 -6.46
CA ALA A 30 -0.62 -0.91 -6.12
C ALA A 30 0.69 -1.08 -6.90
N VAL A 31 1.75 -1.54 -6.24
CA VAL A 31 3.10 -1.62 -6.80
C VAL A 31 3.67 -3.00 -6.56
N VAL A 32 4.32 -3.60 -7.56
CA VAL A 32 4.99 -4.90 -7.45
C VAL A 32 6.43 -4.68 -6.99
N VAL A 33 6.68 -4.89 -5.70
CA VAL A 33 8.00 -4.75 -5.05
C VAL A 33 8.09 -5.73 -3.87
N ASP A 34 9.27 -5.92 -3.29
CA ASP A 34 9.39 -6.59 -2.00
C ASP A 34 8.82 -5.74 -0.84
N ARG A 35 8.59 -6.40 0.31
CA ARG A 35 7.99 -5.75 1.48
C ARG A 35 8.82 -4.59 2.03
N ALA A 36 10.15 -4.69 2.03
CA ALA A 36 11.02 -3.65 2.59
C ALA A 36 10.94 -2.37 1.75
N THR A 37 10.96 -2.52 0.43
CA THR A 37 10.76 -1.44 -0.54
C THR A 37 9.37 -0.84 -0.42
N ALA A 38 8.33 -1.67 -0.26
CA ALA A 38 6.96 -1.19 -0.05
C ALA A 38 6.86 -0.32 1.22
N GLN A 39 7.44 -0.77 2.34
CA GLN A 39 7.45 0.01 3.58
C GLN A 39 8.20 1.34 3.41
N GLN A 40 9.32 1.34 2.69
CA GLN A 40 10.05 2.58 2.41
C GLN A 40 9.22 3.56 1.57
N ILE A 41 8.57 3.10 0.50
CA ILE A 41 7.64 3.94 -0.28
C ILE A 41 6.52 4.49 0.61
N GLY A 42 5.97 3.67 1.51
CA GLY A 42 4.98 4.10 2.49
C GLY A 42 5.48 5.24 3.38
N ARG A 43 6.72 5.15 3.88
CA ARG A 43 7.36 6.22 4.67
C ARG A 43 7.57 7.50 3.87
N ASP A 44 8.06 7.37 2.64
CA ASP A 44 8.28 8.52 1.74
C ASP A 44 6.96 9.24 1.42
N CYS A 45 5.84 8.53 1.48
CA CYS A 45 4.49 9.06 1.31
C CYS A 45 3.78 9.40 2.64
N GLU A 46 4.52 9.43 3.75
CA GLU A 46 4.03 9.74 5.10
C GLU A 46 2.85 8.88 5.56
N GLN A 47 2.77 7.63 5.07
CA GLN A 47 1.71 6.70 5.43
C GLN A 47 1.96 6.08 6.80
N SER A 48 0.92 6.00 7.64
CA SER A 48 1.02 5.28 8.92
C SER A 48 1.31 3.80 8.72
N ALA A 49 0.64 3.18 7.74
CA ALA A 49 0.76 1.77 7.36
C ALA A 49 0.49 1.59 5.87
N ILE A 50 0.81 0.41 5.34
CA ILE A 50 0.51 -0.02 3.98
C ILE A 50 -0.26 -1.35 3.99
N TYR A 51 -1.05 -1.57 2.94
CA TYR A 51 -1.55 -2.90 2.63
C TYR A 51 -0.48 -3.67 1.84
N TRP A 52 -0.13 -4.87 2.32
CA TRP A 52 0.80 -5.79 1.69
C TRP A 52 0.09 -7.06 1.28
N TYR A 53 0.15 -7.42 0.00
CA TYR A 53 -0.43 -8.65 -0.51
C TYR A 53 0.67 -9.66 -0.84
N ASP A 54 0.61 -10.83 -0.22
CA ASP A 54 1.53 -11.94 -0.48
C ASP A 54 0.74 -13.24 -0.64
N ARG A 55 0.80 -13.82 -1.84
CA ARG A 55 0.29 -15.17 -2.17
C ARG A 55 -1.11 -15.46 -1.63
N GLY A 56 -2.05 -14.53 -1.82
CA GLY A 56 -3.44 -14.71 -1.38
C GLY A 56 -3.75 -14.19 0.02
N THR A 57 -2.75 -13.69 0.75
CA THR A 57 -2.92 -13.10 2.08
C THR A 57 -2.71 -11.60 2.02
N VAL A 58 -3.63 -10.84 2.62
CA VAL A 58 -3.46 -9.40 2.82
C VAL A 58 -2.98 -9.16 4.25
N TRP A 59 -2.03 -8.23 4.38
CA TRP A 59 -1.48 -7.79 5.64
C TRP A 59 -1.58 -6.27 5.75
N LEU A 60 -1.80 -5.78 6.96
CA LEU A 60 -1.53 -4.39 7.32
C LEU A 60 -0.14 -4.32 7.94
N VAL A 61 0.77 -3.56 7.31
CA VAL A 61 2.17 -3.47 7.73
C VAL A 61 2.48 -2.01 8.05
N GLY A 62 3.06 -1.76 9.23
CA GLY A 62 3.49 -0.43 9.63
C GLY A 62 4.53 0.17 8.68
N ALA A 63 4.35 1.44 8.32
CA ALA A 63 5.32 2.22 7.57
C ALA A 63 5.98 3.25 8.49
N LEU A 64 5.22 4.24 8.97
CA LEU A 64 5.63 5.15 10.05
C LEU A 64 5.33 4.59 11.45
N VAL A 65 4.28 3.78 11.59
CA VAL A 65 3.91 3.18 12.88
C VAL A 65 4.73 1.92 13.12
N GLU A 66 5.33 1.81 14.31
CA GLU A 66 5.98 0.58 14.77
C GLU A 66 4.95 -0.34 15.43
N ALA A 67 4.41 -1.27 14.64
CA ALA A 67 3.50 -2.32 15.12
C ALA A 67 3.78 -3.64 14.39
N PRO A 68 3.51 -4.80 15.03
CA PRO A 68 3.57 -6.08 14.34
C PRO A 68 2.64 -6.10 13.10
N PRO A 69 3.04 -6.74 11.99
CA PRO A 69 2.15 -6.96 10.85
C PRO A 69 0.88 -7.70 11.27
N GLU A 70 -0.26 -7.22 10.77
CA GLU A 70 -1.55 -7.80 11.07
C GLU A 70 -2.14 -8.47 9.83
N ARG A 71 -2.65 -9.70 9.97
CA ARG A 71 -3.29 -10.44 8.87
C ARG A 71 -4.74 -9.96 8.69
N LEU A 72 -5.18 -9.81 7.45
CA LEU A 72 -6.56 -9.44 7.09
C LEU A 72 -7.25 -10.54 6.24
N PRO A 73 -8.59 -10.67 6.30
CA PRO A 73 -9.49 -10.00 7.24
C PRO A 73 -9.26 -10.45 8.68
N ARG A 74 -9.68 -9.62 9.64
CA ARG A 74 -9.73 -10.02 11.05
C ARG A 74 -10.88 -11.01 11.24
N ASP A 75 -10.68 -11.98 12.13
CA ASP A 75 -11.75 -12.89 12.57
C ASP A 75 -12.80 -12.15 13.42
#